data_AF-A0A442G970-F1
#
_entry.id   AF-A0A442G970-F1
#
_cell.length_a   1.000
_cell.length_b   1.000
_cell.length_c   1.000
_cell.angle_alpha   90.00
_cell.angle_beta   90.00
_cell.angle_gamma   90.00
#
_symmetry.space_group_name_H-M   'P 1'
#
loop_
_entity.id
_entity.type
_entity.pdbx_description
1 polymer ?
#
loop_
_entity_poly.entity_id
_entity_poly.type
_entity_poly.pdbx_seq_one_letter_code
_entity_poly.pdbx_strand_id
1 'polypeptide(L)'
;MIRQFWASTRGNFALATAIAMVPLMLAVAGAVDLVGTSDDAAQLQNSLDAAGLAVGTKYQPEMSAGDMRQFGQMFFAANMSAADAQEYSGSVDAFQVTASGDPSAYTISLSSSISRPAFISGAPAWQAIRSASVEIKPGAQACVLALDPHADNAVDLQGSTNVAMDGCVIAANSDAADAVNRGGSAIVSAGCVSTVGATAGLTPPNATLSCGAPQENQYASFDPLANVTPPAYGFCQTMPNGKTVTLSPGTYCDKTWSGKITLDPGVYILRGVTIKPGGNGSLIGQGVTIFLMEGSQLYINANEQVNLSPPTSGPYAGITIFQDHGNTSALTLNGGAGSVVSGFIYAPDATITYTGNSDMNAQGSCLRVVGNIVQMTGTSAVKADCAAELGNREMYAGRVIKLVK
;
A
#
# COMPACT_ATOMS: atom_id res chain seq x y z
N MET A 1 42.35 72.11 40.84
CA MET A 1 42.11 70.91 40.02
C MET A 1 40.66 70.41 40.08
N ILE A 2 40.03 70.23 41.26
CA ILE A 2 38.62 69.76 41.37
C ILE A 2 37.59 70.73 40.71
N ARG A 3 37.80 72.05 40.79
CA ARG A 3 36.93 73.04 40.12
C ARG A 3 36.99 73.02 38.59
N GLN A 4 38.09 72.54 37.99
CA GLN A 4 38.20 72.39 36.53
C GLN A 4 37.56 71.09 36.02
N PHE A 5 37.43 70.08 36.88
CA PHE A 5 36.70 68.84 36.57
C PHE A 5 35.19 69.09 36.48
N TRP A 6 34.65 69.91 37.39
CA TRP A 6 33.22 70.31 37.40
C TRP A 6 32.81 71.25 36.26
N ALA A 7 33.77 71.91 35.60
CA ALA A 7 33.53 72.79 34.45
C ALA A 7 33.81 72.12 33.09
N SER A 8 34.20 70.84 33.08
CA SER A 8 34.57 70.14 31.86
C SER A 8 33.33 69.59 31.14
N THR A 9 32.83 70.31 30.15
CA THR A 9 31.75 69.86 29.23
C THR A 9 32.24 68.93 28.12
N ARG A 10 33.55 68.65 28.06
CA ARG A 10 34.19 67.81 27.01
C ARG A 10 34.06 66.30 27.25
N GLY A 11 33.45 65.87 28.36
CA GLY A 11 33.18 64.46 28.68
C GLY A 11 31.81 63.93 28.22
N ASN A 12 30.94 64.80 27.68
CA ASN A 12 29.54 64.43 27.42
C ASN A 12 29.37 63.50 26.19
N PHE A 13 30.30 63.55 25.23
CA PHE A 13 30.25 62.68 24.05
C PHE A 13 30.44 61.20 24.45
N ALA A 14 31.44 60.89 25.28
CA ALA A 14 31.67 59.51 25.72
C ALA A 14 30.48 58.93 26.51
N LEU A 15 29.84 59.74 27.37
CA LEU A 15 28.66 59.33 28.13
C LEU A 15 27.43 59.14 27.21
N ALA A 16 27.18 60.08 26.30
CA ALA A 16 26.10 59.99 25.33
C ALA A 16 26.29 58.80 24.37
N THR A 17 27.52 58.54 23.91
CA THR A 17 27.86 57.37 23.10
C THR A 17 27.66 56.08 23.88
N ALA A 18 28.09 56.00 25.14
CA ALA A 18 27.87 54.82 25.97
C ALA A 18 26.38 54.51 26.17
N ILE A 19 25.57 55.54 26.44
CA ILE A 19 24.10 55.39 26.59
C ILE A 19 23.45 55.01 25.26
N ALA A 20 23.87 55.59 24.13
CA ALA A 20 23.33 55.28 22.81
C ALA A 20 23.78 53.90 22.27
N MET A 21 24.95 53.40 22.68
CA MET A 21 25.42 52.08 22.26
C MET A 21 24.60 50.95 22.85
N VAL A 22 24.05 51.09 24.06
CA VAL A 22 23.23 50.04 24.69
C VAL A 22 22.02 49.64 23.83
N PRO A 23 21.11 50.55 23.43
CA PRO A 23 19.97 50.17 22.58
C PRO A 23 20.39 49.71 21.18
N LEU A 24 21.49 50.22 20.63
CA LEU A 24 22.04 49.75 19.35
C LEU A 24 22.54 48.30 19.44
N MET A 25 23.29 47.95 20.49
CA MET A 25 23.79 46.59 20.71
C MET A 25 22.64 45.62 21.00
N LEU A 26 21.61 46.05 21.74
CA LEU A 26 20.40 45.24 21.94
C LEU A 26 19.66 44.98 20.62
N ALA A 27 19.57 45.99 19.74
CA ALA A 27 18.96 45.82 18.43
C ALA A 27 19.76 44.84 17.55
N VAL A 28 21.10 44.92 17.56
CA VAL A 28 21.97 43.98 16.85
C VAL A 28 21.81 42.57 17.42
N ALA A 29 21.82 42.41 18.75
CA ALA A 29 21.63 41.12 19.40
C ALA A 29 20.29 40.48 19.01
N GLY A 30 19.19 41.24 19.07
CA GLY A 30 17.88 40.76 18.64
C GLY A 30 17.82 40.40 17.15
N ALA A 31 18.54 41.13 16.29
CA ALA A 31 18.62 40.80 14.87
C ALA A 31 19.38 39.49 14.62
N VAL A 32 20.50 39.25 15.33
CA VAL A 32 21.26 37.99 15.21
C VAL A 32 20.43 36.80 15.70
N ASP A 33 19.72 36.95 16.82
CA ASP A 33 18.84 35.90 17.35
C ASP A 33 17.70 35.59 16.38
N LEU A 34 17.06 36.62 15.82
CA LEU A 34 15.96 36.46 14.87
C LEU A 34 16.43 35.78 13.58
N VAL A 35 17.55 36.22 13.01
CA VAL A 35 18.09 35.65 11.76
C VAL A 35 18.46 34.19 11.99
N GLY A 36 19.21 33.87 13.04
CA GLY A 36 19.60 32.49 13.26
C GLY A 36 18.43 31.58 13.65
N THR A 37 17.46 32.08 14.43
CA THR A 37 16.21 31.30 14.68
C THR A 37 15.43 31.07 13.38
N SER A 38 15.45 32.04 12.45
CA SER A 38 14.82 31.88 11.14
C SER A 38 15.54 30.82 10.28
N ASP A 39 16.88 30.82 10.29
CA ASP A 39 17.69 29.82 9.57
C ASP A 39 17.49 28.42 10.17
N ASP A 40 17.54 28.30 11.49
CA ASP A 40 17.26 27.07 12.24
C ASP A 40 15.86 26.53 11.93
N ALA A 41 14.86 27.42 11.83
CA ALA A 41 13.50 27.03 11.52
C ALA A 41 13.31 26.61 10.06
N ALA A 42 14.09 27.16 9.13
CA ALA A 42 14.11 26.72 7.73
C ALA A 42 14.78 25.35 7.61
N GLN A 43 15.89 25.13 8.31
CA GLN A 43 16.57 23.84 8.38
C GLN A 43 15.65 22.76 8.98
N LEU A 44 14.95 23.10 10.07
CA LEU A 44 13.99 22.21 10.72
C LEU A 44 12.85 21.81 9.77
N GLN A 45 12.29 22.77 9.01
CA GLN A 45 11.25 22.47 8.04
C GLN A 45 11.76 21.56 6.91
N ASN A 46 12.92 21.87 6.33
CA ASN A 46 13.50 21.06 5.26
C ASN A 46 13.76 19.62 5.73
N SER A 47 14.22 19.46 6.98
CA SER A 47 14.45 18.16 7.59
C SER A 47 13.16 17.37 7.82
N LEU A 48 12.09 18.03 8.31
CA LEU A 48 10.77 17.41 8.46
C LEU A 48 10.16 17.02 7.11
N ASP A 49 10.31 17.85 6.08
CA ASP A 49 9.82 17.57 4.71
C ASP A 49 10.54 16.34 4.13
N ALA A 50 11.87 16.27 4.26
CA ALA A 50 12.68 15.13 3.81
C ALA A 50 12.33 13.84 4.56
N ALA A 51 12.21 13.92 5.89
CA ALA A 51 11.79 12.79 6.72
C ALA A 51 10.37 12.32 6.38
N GLY A 52 9.44 13.26 6.15
CA GLY A 52 8.06 12.94 5.77
C GLY A 52 7.98 12.21 4.45
N LEU A 53 8.69 12.68 3.42
CA LEU A 53 8.75 12.01 2.13
C LEU A 53 9.33 10.60 2.28
N ALA A 54 10.43 10.46 3.01
CA ALA A 54 11.05 9.17 3.26
C ALA A 54 10.09 8.19 3.95
N VAL A 55 9.46 8.59 5.06
CA VAL A 55 8.46 7.76 5.76
C VAL A 55 7.32 7.39 4.80
N GLY A 56 6.84 8.33 3.99
CA GLY A 56 5.82 8.06 2.96
C GLY A 56 6.20 6.94 1.99
N THR A 57 7.49 6.81 1.65
CA THR A 57 7.97 5.75 0.73
C THR A 57 7.95 4.35 1.30
N LYS A 58 7.85 4.20 2.64
CA LYS A 58 7.88 2.90 3.34
C LYS A 58 6.67 2.65 4.21
N TYR A 59 5.81 3.66 4.39
CA TYR A 59 4.61 3.54 5.20
C TYR A 59 3.75 2.36 4.74
N GLN A 60 3.26 1.60 5.73
CA GLN A 60 2.25 0.57 5.59
C GLN A 60 1.21 0.79 6.69
N PRO A 61 -0.08 0.49 6.47
CA PRO A 61 -1.13 0.73 7.48
C PRO A 61 -0.88 0.04 8.82
N GLU A 62 -0.19 -1.10 8.80
CA GLU A 62 0.16 -1.89 9.99
C GLU A 62 1.45 -1.41 10.70
N MET A 63 2.16 -0.44 10.13
CA MET A 63 3.42 0.05 10.66
C MET A 63 3.20 0.79 11.99
N SER A 64 3.96 0.41 13.02
CA SER A 64 3.82 1.05 14.33
C SER A 64 4.35 2.48 14.33
N ALA A 65 3.83 3.32 15.24
CA ALA A 65 4.37 4.68 15.42
C ALA A 65 5.84 4.67 15.89
N GLY A 66 6.30 3.59 16.51
CA GLY A 66 7.70 3.40 16.89
C GLY A 66 8.59 3.23 15.66
N ASP A 67 8.20 2.35 14.73
CA ASP A 67 8.97 2.05 13.52
C ASP A 67 8.99 3.26 12.57
N MET A 68 7.85 3.94 12.40
CA MET A 68 7.79 5.20 11.66
C MET A 68 8.72 6.25 12.26
N ARG A 69 8.76 6.35 13.60
CA ARG A 69 9.62 7.30 14.29
C ARG A 69 11.09 6.96 14.06
N GLN A 70 11.48 5.69 14.25
CA GLN A 70 12.85 5.25 14.06
C GLN A 70 13.35 5.50 12.62
N PHE A 71 12.54 5.13 11.63
CA PHE A 71 12.90 5.33 10.22
C PHE A 71 12.94 6.82 9.85
N GLY A 72 11.92 7.60 10.23
CA GLY A 72 11.88 9.04 9.98
C GLY A 72 13.01 9.80 10.67
N GLN A 73 13.39 9.39 11.89
CA GLN A 73 14.51 9.97 12.63
C GLN A 73 15.84 9.85 11.89
N MET A 74 16.08 8.78 11.14
CA MET A 74 17.32 8.63 10.35
C MET A 74 17.45 9.75 9.33
N PHE A 75 16.39 10.03 8.58
CA PHE A 75 16.38 11.09 7.57
C PHE A 75 16.34 12.48 8.21
N PHE A 76 15.56 12.65 9.28
CA PHE A 76 15.49 13.90 10.03
C PHE A 76 16.88 14.27 10.60
N ALA A 77 17.54 13.34 11.28
CA ALA A 77 18.86 13.55 11.84
C ALA A 77 19.90 13.77 10.74
N ALA A 78 19.88 13.00 9.64
CA ALA A 78 20.81 13.18 8.53
C ALA A 78 20.71 14.58 7.89
N ASN A 79 19.49 15.10 7.72
CA ASN A 79 19.27 16.45 7.18
C ASN A 79 19.59 17.55 8.20
N MET A 80 19.47 17.29 9.50
CA MET A 80 19.95 18.22 10.53
C MET A 80 21.48 18.21 10.71
N SER A 81 22.19 17.15 10.31
CA SER A 81 23.57 16.86 10.75
C SER A 81 24.67 17.00 9.70
N ALA A 82 24.41 17.46 8.48
CA ALA A 82 25.46 17.54 7.46
C ALA A 82 26.56 18.60 7.75
N ALA A 83 26.34 19.56 8.66
CA ALA A 83 27.33 20.58 9.05
C ALA A 83 27.40 20.89 10.56
N ASP A 84 26.33 20.69 11.34
CA ASP A 84 26.11 21.43 12.60
C ASP A 84 25.77 20.55 13.83
N ALA A 85 26.16 19.28 13.83
CA ALA A 85 25.79 18.32 14.89
C ALA A 85 26.20 18.74 16.33
N GLN A 86 27.23 19.59 16.48
CA GLN A 86 27.58 20.18 17.78
C GLN A 86 26.77 21.44 18.12
N GLU A 87 26.30 22.20 17.12
CA GLU A 87 25.53 23.44 17.31
C GLU A 87 24.11 23.16 17.82
N TYR A 88 23.54 22.02 17.44
CA TYR A 88 22.15 21.66 17.77
C TYR A 88 21.98 20.67 18.94
N SER A 89 23.07 20.24 19.57
CA SER A 89 23.04 19.27 20.67
C SER A 89 22.29 19.83 21.89
N GLY A 90 21.11 19.27 22.18
CA GLY A 90 20.25 19.68 23.29
C GLY A 90 19.31 20.85 22.98
N SER A 91 19.32 21.36 21.74
CA SER A 91 18.47 22.46 21.26
C SER A 91 17.27 21.99 20.45
N VAL A 92 17.24 20.72 20.00
CA VAL A 92 16.17 20.16 19.17
C VAL A 92 15.31 19.20 20.00
N ASP A 93 14.00 19.45 20.00
CA ASP A 93 13.02 18.58 20.64
C ASP A 93 12.84 17.26 19.87
N ALA A 94 12.34 16.26 20.59
CA ALA A 94 12.08 14.94 20.03
C ALA A 94 11.21 15.01 18.76
N PHE A 95 11.68 14.35 17.71
CA PHE A 95 10.93 14.15 16.47
C PHE A 95 9.65 13.34 16.73
N GLN A 96 8.53 13.88 16.29
CA GLN A 96 7.21 13.24 16.39
C GLN A 96 6.69 12.92 15.00
N VAL A 97 6.04 11.76 14.88
CA VAL A 97 5.38 11.30 13.66
C VAL A 97 4.10 10.57 14.02
N THR A 98 3.04 10.84 13.27
CA THR A 98 1.76 10.14 13.34
C THR A 98 1.24 9.90 11.93
N ALA A 99 0.43 8.86 11.76
CA ALA A 99 -0.26 8.59 10.51
C ALA A 99 -1.75 8.41 10.77
N SER A 100 -2.57 8.83 9.81
CA SER A 100 -4.02 8.71 9.85
C SER A 100 -4.59 8.58 8.44
N GLY A 101 -5.78 8.02 8.30
CA GLY A 101 -6.46 7.91 7.00
C GLY A 101 -7.00 6.51 6.77
N ASP A 102 -7.36 6.24 5.52
CA ASP A 102 -7.93 4.99 5.04
C ASP A 102 -7.30 4.61 3.68
N PRO A 103 -7.60 3.43 3.10
CA PRO A 103 -6.98 2.98 1.84
C PRO A 103 -7.14 3.94 0.65
N SER A 104 -8.06 4.91 0.70
CA SER A 104 -8.22 5.94 -0.33
C SER A 104 -7.20 7.08 -0.22
N ALA A 105 -6.72 7.38 0.99
CA ALA A 105 -5.65 8.35 1.25
C ALA A 105 -5.14 8.23 2.69
N TYR A 106 -3.81 8.18 2.85
CA TYR A 106 -3.14 8.29 4.14
C TYR A 106 -2.43 9.64 4.27
N THR A 107 -2.41 10.20 5.48
CA THR A 107 -1.68 11.42 5.82
C THR A 107 -0.70 11.14 6.95
N ILE A 108 0.58 11.42 6.74
CA ILE A 108 1.64 11.38 7.74
C ILE A 108 1.89 12.81 8.22
N SER A 109 1.73 13.05 9.52
CA SER A 109 2.04 14.32 10.16
C SER A 109 3.33 14.21 10.95
N LEU A 110 4.24 15.17 10.76
CA LEU A 110 5.53 15.22 11.43
C LEU A 110 5.69 16.55 12.14
N SER A 111 6.34 16.57 13.30
CA SER A 111 6.66 17.80 14.00
C SER A 111 7.91 17.69 14.86
N SER A 112 8.54 18.83 15.07
CA SER A 112 9.65 19.02 16.02
C SER A 112 9.77 20.51 16.35
N SER A 113 10.61 20.84 17.32
CA SER A 113 10.93 22.22 17.68
C SER A 113 12.43 22.39 17.87
N ILE A 114 12.91 23.61 17.66
CA ILE A 114 14.29 24.02 17.90
C ILE A 114 14.31 25.26 18.80
N SER A 115 15.21 25.27 19.77
CA SER A 115 15.37 26.32 20.77
C SER A 115 16.80 26.85 20.75
N ARG A 116 16.92 28.13 20.41
CA ARG A 116 18.19 28.85 20.35
C ARG A 116 18.35 29.73 21.58
N PRO A 117 19.45 29.58 22.37
CA PRO A 117 19.75 30.51 23.45
C PRO A 117 19.82 31.94 22.91
N ALA A 118 19.21 32.89 23.61
CA ALA A 118 19.31 34.30 23.25
C ALA A 118 20.74 34.80 23.41
N PHE A 119 21.17 35.71 22.54
CA PHE A 119 22.49 36.36 22.63
C PHE A 119 22.67 37.11 23.96
N ILE A 120 21.58 37.60 24.55
CA ILE A 120 21.58 38.27 25.85
C ILE A 120 21.35 37.24 26.96
N SER A 121 22.35 37.07 27.82
CA SER A 121 22.25 36.20 29.00
C SER A 121 21.05 36.57 29.88
N GLY A 122 20.19 35.59 30.19
CA GLY A 122 18.99 35.76 31.01
C GLY A 122 17.73 36.17 30.26
N ALA A 123 17.83 36.43 28.94
CA ALA A 123 16.66 36.54 28.07
C ALA A 123 16.08 35.15 27.75
N PRO A 124 14.76 35.05 27.46
CA PRO A 124 14.16 33.77 27.07
C PRO A 124 14.77 33.25 25.76
N ALA A 125 14.91 31.94 25.64
CA ALA A 125 15.34 31.30 24.40
C ALA A 125 14.34 31.56 23.28
N TRP A 126 14.84 31.63 22.05
CA TRP A 126 14.04 31.77 20.85
C TRP A 126 13.67 30.38 20.35
N GLN A 127 12.37 30.11 20.29
CA GLN A 127 11.86 28.80 19.87
C GLN A 127 11.18 28.89 18.50
N ALA A 128 11.43 27.90 17.65
CA ALA A 128 10.67 27.66 16.44
C ALA A 128 10.11 26.25 16.43
N ILE A 129 8.79 26.14 16.26
CA ILE A 129 8.08 24.86 16.06
C ILE A 129 7.77 24.73 14.56
N ARG A 130 8.01 23.55 14.00
CA ARG A 130 7.68 23.25 12.60
C ARG A 130 6.93 21.93 12.49
N SER A 131 6.15 21.83 11.43
CA SER A 131 5.40 20.64 11.08
C SER A 131 5.43 20.41 9.58
N ALA A 132 5.46 19.16 9.17
CA ALA A 132 5.31 18.76 7.78
C ALA A 132 4.16 17.75 7.67
N SER A 133 3.45 17.75 6.55
CA SER A 133 2.43 16.76 6.25
C SER A 133 2.70 16.13 4.90
N VAL A 134 2.53 14.82 4.80
CA VAL A 134 2.71 14.06 3.56
C VAL A 134 1.47 13.24 3.31
N GLU A 135 0.88 13.43 2.14
CA GLU A 135 -0.27 12.68 1.68
C GLU A 135 0.19 11.56 0.74
N ILE A 136 -0.30 10.34 1.01
CA ILE A 136 -0.08 9.15 0.21
C ILE A 136 -1.42 8.79 -0.42
N LYS A 137 -1.48 8.84 -1.75
CA LYS A 137 -2.64 8.40 -2.51
C LYS A 137 -2.35 7.10 -3.26
N PRO A 138 -3.35 6.23 -3.40
CA PRO A 138 -3.26 5.11 -4.31
C PRO A 138 -2.97 5.57 -5.75
N GLY A 139 -2.27 4.73 -6.51
CA GLY A 139 -1.99 4.97 -7.93
C GLY A 139 -3.15 4.58 -8.85
N ALA A 140 -2.84 4.00 -10.01
CA ALA A 140 -3.85 3.60 -11.00
C ALA A 140 -4.58 2.32 -10.57
N GLN A 141 -5.81 2.10 -11.06
CA GLN A 141 -6.58 0.91 -10.70
C GLN A 141 -5.90 -0.37 -11.20
N ALA A 142 -5.68 -1.32 -10.30
CA ALA A 142 -5.08 -2.61 -10.59
C ALA A 142 -6.15 -3.69 -10.75
N CYS A 143 -5.86 -4.68 -11.59
CA CYS A 143 -6.65 -5.91 -11.75
C CYS A 143 -5.95 -7.15 -11.21
N VAL A 144 -4.62 -7.14 -11.21
CA VAL A 144 -3.77 -8.18 -10.62
C VAL A 144 -2.74 -7.51 -9.72
N LEU A 145 -2.53 -8.06 -8.53
CA LEU A 145 -1.52 -7.62 -7.58
C LEU A 145 -0.82 -8.84 -6.96
N ALA A 146 0.49 -8.93 -7.14
CA ALA A 146 1.34 -9.83 -6.35
C ALA A 146 1.94 -9.07 -5.17
N LEU A 147 1.78 -9.62 -3.97
CA LEU A 147 2.16 -8.99 -2.71
C LEU A 147 3.59 -9.31 -2.25
N ASP A 148 4.18 -10.42 -2.72
CA ASP A 148 5.51 -10.84 -2.29
C ASP A 148 6.56 -9.74 -2.60
N PRO A 149 7.32 -9.26 -1.59
CA PRO A 149 8.30 -8.19 -1.80
C PRO A 149 9.57 -8.62 -2.55
N HIS A 150 9.84 -9.93 -2.68
CA HIS A 150 11.12 -10.44 -3.17
C HIS A 150 10.99 -11.63 -4.14
N ALA A 151 9.77 -12.07 -4.47
CA ALA A 151 9.59 -13.20 -5.36
C ALA A 151 10.06 -12.88 -6.79
N ASP A 152 10.92 -13.73 -7.32
CA ASP A 152 11.13 -13.83 -8.77
C ASP A 152 9.81 -14.22 -9.42
N ASN A 153 9.48 -13.64 -10.58
CA ASN A 153 8.24 -13.94 -11.30
C ASN A 153 6.97 -13.79 -10.43
N ALA A 154 6.93 -12.76 -9.57
CA ALA A 154 5.81 -12.49 -8.66
C ALA A 154 4.46 -12.42 -9.40
N VAL A 155 4.44 -11.83 -10.60
CA VAL A 155 3.40 -12.09 -11.60
C VAL A 155 4.02 -12.80 -12.79
N ASP A 156 3.58 -14.03 -13.06
CA ASP A 156 4.11 -14.85 -14.13
C ASP A 156 3.05 -15.14 -15.20
N LEU A 157 3.32 -14.69 -16.43
CA LEU A 157 2.46 -14.82 -17.60
C LEU A 157 3.15 -15.75 -18.60
N GLN A 158 2.83 -17.06 -18.55
CA GLN A 158 3.53 -18.09 -19.32
C GLN A 158 2.65 -18.83 -20.32
N GLY A 159 3.28 -19.40 -21.35
CA GLY A 159 2.64 -20.30 -22.31
C GLY A 159 2.15 -19.59 -23.58
N SER A 160 1.00 -20.03 -24.10
CA SER A 160 0.34 -19.44 -25.27
C SER A 160 -0.93 -18.71 -24.85
N THR A 161 -0.78 -17.73 -23.96
CA THR A 161 -1.89 -17.04 -23.30
C THR A 161 -2.23 -15.74 -23.98
N ASN A 162 -3.49 -15.32 -23.86
CA ASN A 162 -3.90 -13.98 -24.26
C ASN A 162 -4.58 -13.33 -23.06
N VAL A 163 -3.88 -12.38 -22.43
CA VAL A 163 -4.35 -11.68 -21.24
C VAL A 163 -4.71 -10.25 -21.63
N ALA A 164 -6.00 -9.97 -21.69
CA ALA A 164 -6.56 -8.64 -21.94
C ALA A 164 -7.10 -8.04 -20.64
N MET A 165 -6.56 -6.91 -20.22
CA MET A 165 -6.95 -6.15 -19.03
C MET A 165 -7.21 -4.69 -19.41
N ASP A 166 -8.34 -4.46 -20.08
CA ASP A 166 -8.64 -3.13 -20.62
C ASP A 166 -8.82 -2.10 -19.48
N GLY A 167 -8.07 -1.00 -19.57
CA GLY A 167 -8.03 0.07 -18.56
C GLY A 167 -7.40 -0.31 -17.22
N CYS A 168 -6.81 -1.50 -17.07
CA CYS A 168 -6.37 -2.02 -15.78
C CYS A 168 -4.85 -2.21 -15.69
N VAL A 169 -4.29 -2.11 -14.47
CA VAL A 169 -2.87 -2.32 -14.21
C VAL A 169 -2.58 -3.71 -13.64
N ILE A 170 -1.51 -4.35 -14.13
CA ILE A 170 -0.88 -5.51 -13.48
C ILE A 170 0.20 -4.98 -12.54
N ALA A 171 0.12 -5.32 -11.26
CA ALA A 171 1.01 -4.82 -10.23
C ALA A 171 1.80 -5.95 -9.55
N ALA A 172 3.07 -5.68 -9.22
CA ALA A 172 3.88 -6.57 -8.39
C ALA A 172 4.70 -5.76 -7.38
N ASN A 173 4.61 -6.15 -6.11
CA ASN A 173 5.38 -5.55 -5.03
C ASN A 173 6.83 -6.06 -4.94
N SER A 174 7.18 -7.06 -5.75
CA SER A 174 8.51 -7.65 -5.78
C SER A 174 9.57 -6.70 -6.35
N ASP A 175 10.73 -6.65 -5.69
CA ASP A 175 11.93 -5.92 -6.13
C ASP A 175 12.84 -6.72 -7.08
N ALA A 176 12.42 -7.92 -7.49
CA ALA A 176 13.15 -8.77 -8.41
C ALA A 176 13.30 -8.17 -9.82
N ALA A 177 14.34 -8.60 -10.55
CA ALA A 177 14.60 -8.16 -11.92
C ALA A 177 13.56 -8.67 -12.94
N ASP A 178 12.80 -9.70 -12.58
CA ASP A 178 11.73 -10.32 -13.35
C ASP A 178 10.41 -10.38 -12.55
N ALA A 179 10.17 -9.39 -11.67
CA ALA A 179 9.01 -9.31 -10.81
C ALA A 179 7.67 -9.46 -11.57
N VAL A 180 7.58 -8.91 -12.78
CA VAL A 180 6.55 -9.29 -13.75
C VAL A 180 7.23 -9.91 -14.96
N ASN A 181 6.98 -11.20 -15.17
CA ASN A 181 7.55 -11.93 -16.29
C ASN A 181 6.47 -12.33 -17.29
N ARG A 182 6.79 -12.13 -18.57
CA ARG A 182 6.02 -12.60 -19.70
C ARG A 182 6.90 -13.51 -20.55
N GLY A 183 6.69 -14.82 -20.43
CA GLY A 183 7.42 -15.84 -21.18
C GLY A 183 6.60 -16.51 -22.29
N GLY A 184 7.30 -17.28 -23.12
CA GLY A 184 6.70 -18.03 -24.22
C GLY A 184 6.08 -17.13 -25.31
N SER A 185 4.90 -17.53 -25.79
CA SER A 185 4.13 -16.84 -26.82
C SER A 185 2.94 -16.07 -26.24
N ALA A 186 2.97 -15.80 -24.94
CA ALA A 186 1.94 -15.03 -24.27
C ALA A 186 1.79 -13.64 -24.89
N ILE A 187 0.55 -13.17 -25.02
CA ILE A 187 0.16 -11.84 -25.46
C ILE A 187 -0.52 -11.14 -24.28
N VAL A 188 -0.09 -9.91 -23.99
CA VAL A 188 -0.62 -9.08 -22.91
C VAL A 188 -1.11 -7.76 -23.49
N SER A 189 -2.34 -7.39 -23.18
CA SER A 189 -2.91 -6.07 -23.45
C SER A 189 -3.42 -5.51 -22.14
N ALA A 190 -2.83 -4.43 -21.63
CA ALA A 190 -3.23 -3.86 -20.34
C ALA A 190 -3.16 -2.32 -20.35
N GLY A 191 -3.82 -1.68 -19.40
CA GLY A 191 -3.64 -0.24 -19.17
C GLY A 191 -2.18 0.09 -18.87
N CYS A 192 -1.58 -0.66 -17.93
CA CYS A 192 -0.14 -0.59 -17.67
C CYS A 192 0.36 -1.83 -16.90
N VAL A 193 1.67 -1.91 -16.70
CA VAL A 193 2.30 -2.80 -15.72
C VAL A 193 3.10 -1.93 -14.76
N SER A 194 2.97 -2.15 -13.46
CA SER A 194 3.66 -1.39 -12.41
C SER A 194 4.36 -2.33 -11.44
N THR A 195 5.65 -2.13 -11.20
CA THR A 195 6.41 -3.01 -10.29
C THR A 195 7.45 -2.24 -9.49
N VAL A 196 7.75 -2.75 -8.29
CA VAL A 196 8.85 -2.26 -7.45
C VAL A 196 10.21 -2.59 -8.08
N GLY A 197 10.36 -3.78 -8.64
CA GLY A 197 11.55 -4.23 -9.34
C GLY A 197 11.51 -3.88 -10.82
N ALA A 198 11.83 -4.87 -11.66
CA ALA A 198 11.83 -4.75 -13.11
C ALA A 198 10.94 -5.81 -13.78
N THR A 199 10.81 -5.71 -15.10
CA THR A 199 9.96 -6.59 -15.91
C THR A 199 10.76 -7.36 -16.94
N ALA A 200 10.30 -8.57 -17.25
CA ALA A 200 10.88 -9.43 -18.27
C ALA A 200 9.86 -9.72 -19.37
N GLY A 201 10.28 -9.58 -20.63
CA GLY A 201 9.47 -9.97 -21.79
C GLY A 201 8.29 -9.04 -22.12
N LEU A 202 8.10 -7.89 -21.49
CA LEU A 202 6.98 -6.98 -21.78
C LEU A 202 7.27 -5.99 -22.92
N THR A 203 7.56 -6.50 -24.12
CA THR A 203 7.83 -5.67 -25.30
C THR A 203 6.84 -5.97 -26.45
N PRO A 204 6.53 -4.98 -27.31
CA PRO A 204 5.82 -5.22 -28.55
C PRO A 204 6.49 -6.29 -29.44
N PRO A 205 5.74 -7.08 -30.22
CA PRO A 205 4.28 -7.01 -30.41
C PRO A 205 3.48 -7.77 -29.34
N ASN A 206 4.15 -8.45 -28.42
CA ASN A 206 3.49 -9.37 -27.51
C ASN A 206 2.98 -8.70 -26.23
N ALA A 207 3.40 -7.47 -25.95
CA ALA A 207 2.84 -6.64 -24.90
C ALA A 207 2.39 -5.29 -25.50
N THR A 208 1.11 -4.97 -25.33
CA THR A 208 0.52 -3.68 -25.71
C THR A 208 0.02 -2.99 -24.46
N LEU A 209 0.69 -1.90 -24.06
CA LEU A 209 0.37 -1.15 -22.85
C LEU A 209 -0.09 0.26 -23.20
N SER A 210 -1.23 0.69 -22.67
CA SER A 210 -1.75 2.05 -22.93
C SER A 210 -0.84 3.14 -22.37
N CYS A 211 -0.10 2.86 -21.30
CA CYS A 211 0.94 3.75 -20.75
C CYS A 211 2.25 3.79 -21.56
N GLY A 212 2.35 3.05 -22.67
CA GLY A 212 3.52 3.00 -23.55
C GLY A 212 4.59 2.00 -23.11
N ALA A 213 5.05 2.06 -21.87
CA ALA A 213 6.06 1.15 -21.30
C ALA A 213 5.75 0.76 -19.85
N PRO A 214 6.18 -0.42 -19.37
CA PRO A 214 6.06 -0.80 -17.96
C PRO A 214 6.66 0.27 -17.04
N GLN A 215 5.99 0.52 -15.92
CA GLN A 215 6.45 1.42 -14.86
C GLN A 215 7.23 0.58 -13.84
N GLU A 216 8.55 0.57 -13.98
CA GLU A 216 9.48 -0.12 -13.06
C GLU A 216 9.95 0.83 -11.95
N ASN A 217 10.57 0.28 -10.89
CA ASN A 217 11.07 1.06 -9.75
C ASN A 217 10.00 1.93 -9.07
N GLN A 218 8.76 1.44 -9.06
CA GLN A 218 7.64 2.12 -8.42
C GLN A 218 7.60 1.80 -6.92
N TYR A 219 6.79 2.54 -6.18
CA TYR A 219 6.51 2.18 -4.79
C TYR A 219 5.58 0.97 -4.72
N ALA A 220 5.75 0.15 -3.66
CA ALA A 220 4.87 -0.97 -3.40
C ALA A 220 3.41 -0.51 -3.24
N SER A 221 2.51 -1.27 -3.83
CA SER A 221 1.06 -1.12 -3.71
C SER A 221 0.61 -1.58 -2.33
N PHE A 222 -0.42 -0.93 -1.79
CA PHE A 222 -1.06 -1.41 -0.57
C PHE A 222 -1.87 -2.67 -0.84
N ASP A 223 -1.95 -3.53 0.18
CA ASP A 223 -2.90 -4.63 0.17
C ASP A 223 -4.33 -4.07 0.26
N PRO A 224 -5.18 -4.29 -0.76
CA PRO A 224 -6.53 -3.74 -0.78
C PRO A 224 -7.47 -4.36 0.26
N LEU A 225 -7.16 -5.56 0.78
CA LEU A 225 -8.02 -6.32 1.68
C LEU A 225 -7.37 -6.67 3.03
N ALA A 226 -6.18 -6.16 3.35
CA ALA A 226 -5.53 -6.36 4.65
C ALA A 226 -6.42 -6.03 5.86
N ASN A 227 -7.30 -5.03 5.75
CA ASN A 227 -8.21 -4.64 6.83
C ASN A 227 -9.50 -5.49 6.90
N VAL A 228 -9.70 -6.45 6.00
CA VAL A 228 -10.88 -7.31 6.02
C VAL A 228 -10.69 -8.39 7.07
N THR A 229 -11.47 -8.31 8.15
CA THR A 229 -11.49 -9.35 9.18
C THR A 229 -12.44 -10.49 8.79
N PRO A 230 -11.96 -11.74 8.73
CA PRO A 230 -12.83 -12.89 8.56
C PRO A 230 -13.91 -12.96 9.65
N PRO A 231 -15.12 -13.45 9.33
CA PRO A 231 -16.16 -13.62 10.33
C PRO A 231 -15.78 -14.68 11.37
N ALA A 232 -16.20 -14.49 12.61
CA ALA A 232 -16.11 -15.54 13.62
C ALA A 232 -16.90 -16.77 13.15
N TYR A 233 -16.31 -17.96 13.27
CA TYR A 233 -16.93 -19.20 12.83
C TYR A 233 -17.58 -19.98 13.98
N GLY A 234 -18.66 -20.68 13.65
CA GLY A 234 -19.43 -21.50 14.58
C GLY A 234 -19.08 -22.99 14.51
N PHE A 235 -20.01 -23.84 14.93
CA PHE A 235 -19.87 -25.29 14.80
C PHE A 235 -19.82 -25.73 13.34
N CYS A 236 -19.00 -26.74 13.05
CA CYS A 236 -18.87 -27.34 11.73
C CYS A 236 -20.19 -27.99 11.31
N GLN A 237 -20.72 -27.55 10.16
CA GLN A 237 -21.87 -28.16 9.52
C GLN A 237 -21.47 -29.44 8.79
N THR A 238 -22.40 -30.39 8.74
CA THR A 238 -22.21 -31.65 8.03
C THR A 238 -22.43 -31.46 6.54
N MET A 239 -21.43 -31.81 5.74
CA MET A 239 -21.59 -31.87 4.29
C MET A 239 -22.51 -33.03 3.88
N PRO A 240 -23.63 -32.78 3.16
CA PRO A 240 -24.53 -33.84 2.67
C PRO A 240 -23.81 -34.91 1.85
N ASN A 241 -24.30 -36.14 1.92
CA ASN A 241 -23.79 -37.24 1.09
C ASN A 241 -24.42 -37.16 -0.30
N GLY A 242 -23.61 -37.18 -1.36
CA GLY A 242 -24.10 -37.18 -2.74
C GLY A 242 -23.07 -36.67 -3.74
N LYS A 243 -23.33 -36.88 -5.04
CA LYS A 243 -22.55 -36.30 -6.14
C LYS A 243 -23.05 -34.94 -6.60
N THR A 244 -24.25 -34.54 -6.14
CA THR A 244 -24.84 -33.22 -6.37
C THR A 244 -25.36 -32.73 -5.02
N VAL A 245 -24.86 -31.60 -4.56
CA VAL A 245 -25.10 -31.08 -3.22
C VAL A 245 -25.36 -29.59 -3.30
N THR A 246 -26.41 -29.15 -2.62
CA THR A 246 -26.65 -27.72 -2.36
C THR A 246 -26.31 -27.46 -0.91
N LEU A 247 -25.50 -26.44 -0.66
CA LEU A 247 -25.06 -26.02 0.66
C LEU A 247 -25.66 -24.68 0.98
N SER A 248 -26.07 -24.52 2.24
CA SER A 248 -26.45 -23.22 2.78
C SER A 248 -25.25 -22.57 3.49
N PRO A 249 -25.25 -21.23 3.68
CA PRO A 249 -24.16 -20.52 4.33
C PRO A 249 -23.83 -21.06 5.71
N GLY A 250 -22.54 -21.08 6.05
CA GLY A 250 -22.08 -21.63 7.32
C GLY A 250 -20.63 -22.06 7.36
N THR A 251 -20.24 -22.64 8.50
CA THR A 251 -18.89 -23.17 8.73
C THR A 251 -18.83 -24.64 8.34
N TYR A 252 -17.84 -25.06 7.55
CA TYR A 252 -17.61 -26.45 7.17
C TYR A 252 -16.14 -26.82 7.43
N CYS A 253 -15.90 -28.04 7.92
CA CYS A 253 -14.58 -28.45 8.40
C CYS A 253 -14.13 -29.80 7.86
N ASP A 254 -12.81 -29.97 7.73
CA ASP A 254 -12.07 -31.24 7.61
C ASP A 254 -12.66 -32.25 6.61
N LYS A 255 -13.01 -31.78 5.40
CA LYS A 255 -13.60 -32.63 4.37
C LYS A 255 -13.18 -32.20 2.97
N THR A 256 -12.99 -33.15 2.08
CA THR A 256 -12.88 -32.87 0.65
C THR A 256 -14.27 -32.74 0.05
N TRP A 257 -14.55 -31.62 -0.61
CA TRP A 257 -15.77 -31.41 -1.37
C TRP A 257 -15.56 -31.89 -2.80
N SER A 258 -16.42 -32.78 -3.29
CA SER A 258 -16.37 -33.36 -4.63
C SER A 258 -17.77 -33.46 -5.23
N GLY A 259 -17.84 -33.60 -6.57
CA GLY A 259 -19.07 -33.62 -7.34
C GLY A 259 -19.52 -32.22 -7.78
N LYS A 260 -20.83 -32.04 -7.92
CA LYS A 260 -21.49 -30.79 -8.31
C LYS A 260 -22.00 -30.09 -7.06
N ILE A 261 -21.36 -28.99 -6.71
CA ILE A 261 -21.62 -28.22 -5.50
C ILE A 261 -22.30 -26.91 -5.92
N THR A 262 -23.48 -26.67 -5.36
CA THR A 262 -24.19 -25.41 -5.46
C THR A 262 -24.22 -24.74 -4.09
N LEU A 263 -23.87 -23.46 -4.04
CA LEU A 263 -23.88 -22.65 -2.84
C LEU A 263 -25.06 -21.68 -2.92
N ASP A 264 -25.94 -21.71 -1.93
CA ASP A 264 -26.93 -20.66 -1.74
C ASP A 264 -26.23 -19.33 -1.40
N PRO A 265 -26.81 -18.17 -1.71
CA PRO A 265 -26.18 -16.86 -1.43
C PRO A 265 -25.83 -16.71 0.06
N GLY A 266 -24.61 -16.23 0.35
CA GLY A 266 -24.14 -15.95 1.70
C GLY A 266 -22.67 -16.30 1.94
N VAL A 267 -22.30 -16.39 3.22
CA VAL A 267 -20.91 -16.53 3.65
C VAL A 267 -20.60 -17.97 4.05
N TYR A 268 -19.53 -18.52 3.49
CA TYR A 268 -19.03 -19.87 3.75
C TYR A 268 -17.67 -19.79 4.40
N ILE A 269 -17.50 -20.43 5.56
CA ILE A 269 -16.22 -20.45 6.28
C ILE A 269 -15.70 -21.88 6.26
N LEU A 270 -14.60 -22.09 5.57
CA LEU A 270 -14.03 -23.41 5.34
C LEU A 270 -12.77 -23.56 6.18
N ARG A 271 -12.69 -24.64 6.97
CA ARG A 271 -11.56 -24.91 7.90
C ARG A 271 -10.98 -26.29 7.61
N GLY A 272 -9.72 -26.38 7.16
CA GLY A 272 -9.14 -27.66 6.74
C GLY A 272 -9.89 -28.36 5.58
N VAL A 273 -10.67 -27.62 4.78
CA VAL A 273 -11.48 -28.16 3.68
C VAL A 273 -10.71 -28.07 2.36
N THR A 274 -10.77 -29.14 1.57
CA THR A 274 -10.27 -29.11 0.19
C THR A 274 -11.43 -29.11 -0.78
N ILE A 275 -11.65 -28.02 -1.51
CA ILE A 275 -12.62 -28.01 -2.60
C ILE A 275 -11.96 -28.55 -3.85
N LYS A 276 -12.39 -29.74 -4.27
CA LYS A 276 -11.89 -30.42 -5.47
C LYS A 276 -13.05 -31.20 -6.12
N PRO A 277 -13.88 -30.52 -6.95
CA PRO A 277 -15.06 -31.11 -7.58
C PRO A 277 -14.76 -32.46 -8.25
N GLY A 278 -13.73 -32.55 -9.08
CA GLY A 278 -13.32 -33.79 -9.76
C GLY A 278 -14.31 -34.28 -10.81
N GLY A 279 -13.84 -35.00 -11.83
CA GLY A 279 -14.69 -35.81 -12.73
C GLY A 279 -15.86 -35.07 -13.40
N ASN A 280 -15.60 -33.89 -13.98
CA ASN A 280 -16.62 -32.97 -14.54
C ASN A 280 -17.58 -32.39 -13.49
N GLY A 281 -17.10 -32.24 -12.26
CA GLY A 281 -17.78 -31.56 -11.17
C GLY A 281 -17.90 -30.05 -11.40
N SER A 282 -18.65 -29.40 -10.53
CA SER A 282 -18.90 -27.97 -10.62
C SER A 282 -18.93 -27.30 -9.25
N LEU A 283 -18.56 -26.03 -9.19
CA LEU A 283 -18.74 -25.16 -8.03
C LEU A 283 -19.49 -23.90 -8.48
N ILE A 284 -20.76 -23.78 -8.06
CA ILE A 284 -21.64 -22.72 -8.52
C ILE A 284 -22.20 -21.98 -7.30
N GLY A 285 -22.17 -20.64 -7.32
CA GLY A 285 -22.73 -19.81 -6.27
C GLY A 285 -22.85 -18.36 -6.72
N GLN A 286 -23.95 -17.71 -6.38
CA GLN A 286 -24.17 -16.29 -6.71
C GLN A 286 -24.38 -15.51 -5.42
N GLY A 287 -23.72 -14.36 -5.26
CA GLY A 287 -23.78 -13.62 -4.00
C GLY A 287 -23.08 -14.36 -2.85
N VAL A 288 -21.96 -15.02 -3.12
CA VAL A 288 -21.24 -15.84 -2.14
C VAL A 288 -19.86 -15.28 -1.82
N THR A 289 -19.47 -15.39 -0.55
CA THR A 289 -18.08 -15.16 -0.10
C THR A 289 -17.58 -16.43 0.56
N ILE A 290 -16.47 -16.97 0.07
CA ILE A 290 -15.85 -18.20 0.56
C ILE A 290 -14.56 -17.83 1.29
N PHE A 291 -14.55 -18.04 2.61
CA PHE A 291 -13.38 -17.90 3.46
C PHE A 291 -12.63 -19.23 3.56
N LEU A 292 -11.37 -19.25 3.12
CA LEU A 292 -10.46 -20.40 3.20
C LEU A 292 -9.54 -20.25 4.41
N MET A 293 -9.94 -20.83 5.53
CA MET A 293 -9.25 -20.79 6.82
C MET A 293 -8.48 -22.10 7.07
N GLU A 294 -7.51 -22.08 7.98
CA GLU A 294 -6.86 -23.27 8.55
C GLU A 294 -6.39 -24.29 7.48
N GLY A 295 -5.62 -23.84 6.50
CA GLY A 295 -5.10 -24.71 5.44
C GLY A 295 -6.14 -25.17 4.42
N SER A 296 -7.34 -24.59 4.40
CA SER A 296 -8.32 -24.86 3.35
C SER A 296 -7.78 -24.44 1.99
N GLN A 297 -8.15 -25.21 0.97
CA GLN A 297 -7.63 -25.06 -0.40
C GLN A 297 -8.76 -25.20 -1.41
N LEU A 298 -8.62 -24.53 -2.55
CA LEU A 298 -9.51 -24.69 -3.69
C LEU A 298 -8.69 -25.06 -4.93
N TYR A 299 -9.09 -26.17 -5.53
CA TYR A 299 -8.41 -26.78 -6.67
C TYR A 299 -9.45 -27.13 -7.74
N ILE A 300 -9.56 -26.26 -8.75
CA ILE A 300 -10.43 -26.45 -9.91
C ILE A 300 -9.57 -26.83 -11.13
N ASN A 301 -9.90 -27.94 -11.78
CA ASN A 301 -9.22 -28.43 -13.00
C ASN A 301 -9.96 -28.02 -14.29
N ALA A 302 -9.26 -28.02 -15.41
CA ALA A 302 -9.76 -27.57 -16.72
C ALA A 302 -11.06 -28.22 -17.22
N ASN A 303 -11.42 -29.41 -16.74
CA ASN A 303 -12.67 -30.10 -17.10
C ASN A 303 -13.83 -29.85 -16.12
N GLU A 304 -13.63 -29.00 -15.12
CA GLU A 304 -14.60 -28.64 -14.10
C GLU A 304 -15.14 -27.23 -14.37
N GLN A 305 -16.38 -26.98 -13.94
CA GLN A 305 -17.03 -25.68 -14.12
C GLN A 305 -17.05 -24.90 -12.81
N VAL A 306 -16.59 -23.65 -12.84
CA VAL A 306 -16.70 -22.73 -11.70
C VAL A 306 -17.51 -21.49 -12.10
N ASN A 307 -18.62 -21.23 -11.41
CA ASN A 307 -19.40 -20.01 -11.60
C ASN A 307 -19.68 -19.34 -10.26
N LEU A 308 -18.90 -18.33 -9.93
CA LEU A 308 -18.93 -17.65 -8.64
C LEU A 308 -19.03 -16.14 -8.83
N SER A 309 -19.94 -15.52 -8.08
CA SER A 309 -20.02 -14.06 -7.96
C SER A 309 -20.14 -13.63 -6.50
N PRO A 310 -19.53 -12.49 -6.13
CA PRO A 310 -19.59 -11.97 -4.77
C PRO A 310 -20.97 -11.38 -4.45
N PRO A 311 -21.30 -11.17 -3.17
CA PRO A 311 -22.39 -10.27 -2.80
C PRO A 311 -22.10 -8.84 -3.28
N THR A 312 -23.12 -8.06 -3.62
CA THR A 312 -22.97 -6.65 -4.03
C THR A 312 -23.15 -5.65 -2.89
N SER A 313 -23.51 -6.13 -1.69
CA SER A 313 -23.68 -5.32 -0.49
C SER A 313 -23.27 -6.09 0.77
N GLY A 314 -23.18 -5.38 1.90
CA GLY A 314 -22.72 -5.95 3.17
C GLY A 314 -21.19 -5.90 3.36
N PRO A 315 -20.70 -6.40 4.50
CA PRO A 315 -19.30 -6.24 4.91
C PRO A 315 -18.31 -6.92 3.97
N TYR A 316 -18.73 -7.92 3.19
CA TYR A 316 -17.88 -8.68 2.26
C TYR A 316 -18.26 -8.45 0.79
N ALA A 317 -18.99 -7.38 0.49
CA ALA A 317 -19.38 -7.03 -0.88
C ALA A 317 -18.17 -7.03 -1.83
N GLY A 318 -18.27 -7.63 -3.01
CA GLY A 318 -17.17 -7.73 -3.95
C GLY A 318 -16.13 -8.81 -3.67
N ILE A 319 -16.16 -9.50 -2.52
CA ILE A 319 -15.19 -10.56 -2.19
C ILE A 319 -15.83 -11.93 -2.47
N THR A 320 -15.21 -12.72 -3.35
CA THR A 320 -15.70 -14.06 -3.72
C THR A 320 -14.91 -15.14 -3.02
N ILE A 321 -13.58 -15.03 -3.02
CA ILE A 321 -12.68 -15.95 -2.33
C ILE A 321 -11.73 -15.12 -1.48
N PHE A 322 -11.67 -15.44 -0.20
CA PHE A 322 -10.75 -14.84 0.76
C PHE A 322 -10.01 -15.95 1.49
N GLN A 323 -8.71 -16.03 1.31
CA GLN A 323 -7.85 -16.94 2.06
C GLN A 323 -7.17 -16.16 3.19
N ASP A 324 -7.25 -16.71 4.39
CA ASP A 324 -6.76 -16.06 5.61
C ASP A 324 -5.24 -15.91 5.61
N HIS A 325 -4.76 -14.89 6.32
CA HIS A 325 -3.33 -14.72 6.51
C HIS A 325 -2.73 -15.94 7.23
N GLY A 326 -1.52 -16.33 6.83
CA GLY A 326 -0.83 -17.52 7.29
C GLY A 326 -1.26 -18.82 6.61
N ASN A 327 -2.32 -18.83 5.80
CA ASN A 327 -2.63 -19.96 4.93
C ASN A 327 -1.80 -19.89 3.64
N THR A 328 -0.78 -20.74 3.53
CA THR A 328 0.15 -20.80 2.38
C THR A 328 -0.29 -21.80 1.30
N SER A 329 -1.49 -22.35 1.43
CA SER A 329 -2.02 -23.33 0.48
C SER A 329 -2.28 -22.71 -0.88
N ALA A 330 -1.74 -23.32 -1.94
CA ALA A 330 -1.93 -22.82 -3.30
C ALA A 330 -3.41 -22.84 -3.72
N LEU A 331 -3.82 -21.79 -4.42
CA LEU A 331 -5.15 -21.64 -4.98
C LEU A 331 -5.10 -21.88 -6.49
N THR A 332 -5.74 -22.95 -6.97
CA THR A 332 -5.78 -23.25 -8.41
C THR A 332 -7.18 -23.08 -8.97
N LEU A 333 -7.31 -22.18 -9.94
CA LEU A 333 -8.54 -21.90 -10.65
C LEU A 333 -8.32 -22.08 -12.15
N ASN A 334 -8.50 -23.32 -12.61
CA ASN A 334 -8.46 -23.66 -14.03
C ASN A 334 -9.87 -24.00 -14.49
N GLY A 335 -10.69 -22.99 -14.75
CA GLY A 335 -12.07 -23.21 -15.15
C GLY A 335 -12.18 -23.61 -16.61
N GLY A 336 -12.90 -24.71 -16.89
CA GLY A 336 -13.24 -25.09 -18.27
C GLY A 336 -14.19 -24.10 -18.95
N ALA A 337 -14.61 -24.43 -20.18
CA ALA A 337 -15.63 -23.68 -20.91
C ALA A 337 -16.89 -23.43 -20.03
N GLY A 338 -17.43 -22.21 -20.09
CA GLY A 338 -18.57 -21.77 -19.31
C GLY A 338 -18.28 -21.45 -17.84
N SER A 339 -17.01 -21.40 -17.43
CA SER A 339 -16.62 -20.93 -16.09
C SER A 339 -16.53 -19.42 -16.04
N VAL A 340 -17.07 -18.80 -14.99
CA VAL A 340 -17.02 -17.35 -14.77
C VAL A 340 -16.77 -17.08 -13.29
N VAL A 341 -15.71 -16.36 -12.96
CA VAL A 341 -15.48 -15.87 -11.60
C VAL A 341 -15.36 -14.35 -11.67
N SER A 342 -16.14 -13.66 -10.86
CA SER A 342 -16.03 -12.22 -10.62
C SER A 342 -15.69 -11.97 -9.16
N GLY A 343 -15.42 -10.71 -8.80
CA GLY A 343 -15.03 -10.30 -7.46
C GLY A 343 -13.53 -10.37 -7.21
N PHE A 344 -13.18 -10.16 -5.94
CA PHE A 344 -11.85 -10.38 -5.41
C PHE A 344 -11.61 -11.87 -5.16
N ILE A 345 -10.46 -12.33 -5.64
CA ILE A 345 -9.80 -13.56 -5.25
C ILE A 345 -8.55 -13.15 -4.48
N TYR A 346 -8.55 -13.39 -3.18
CA TYR A 346 -7.52 -12.92 -2.25
C TYR A 346 -6.84 -14.09 -1.57
N ALA A 347 -5.52 -14.22 -1.73
CA ALA A 347 -4.69 -15.22 -1.07
C ALA A 347 -3.29 -14.65 -0.77
N PRO A 348 -3.17 -13.80 0.26
CA PRO A 348 -2.02 -12.90 0.42
C PRO A 348 -0.71 -13.62 0.71
N ASP A 349 -0.78 -14.83 1.29
CA ASP A 349 0.39 -15.64 1.66
C ASP A 349 0.56 -16.88 0.77
N ALA A 350 -0.19 -16.99 -0.33
CA ALA A 350 -0.15 -18.15 -1.22
C ALA A 350 -0.06 -17.81 -2.71
N THR A 351 0.39 -18.78 -3.49
CA THR A 351 0.37 -18.69 -4.94
C THR A 351 -1.04 -18.92 -5.48
N ILE A 352 -1.50 -18.01 -6.34
CA ILE A 352 -2.71 -18.17 -7.14
C ILE A 352 -2.32 -18.58 -8.56
N THR A 353 -2.78 -19.74 -9.00
CA THR A 353 -2.70 -20.15 -10.40
C THR A 353 -4.06 -19.98 -11.04
N TYR A 354 -4.18 -18.97 -11.91
CA TYR A 354 -5.40 -18.68 -12.65
C TYR A 354 -5.23 -19.05 -14.11
N THR A 355 -5.97 -20.06 -14.58
CA THR A 355 -6.05 -20.36 -16.01
C THR A 355 -7.33 -19.78 -16.57
N GLY A 356 -7.21 -18.76 -17.41
CA GLY A 356 -8.35 -18.10 -18.04
C GLY A 356 -9.18 -19.06 -18.90
N ASN A 357 -10.48 -18.78 -19.02
CA ASN A 357 -11.44 -19.63 -19.72
C ASN A 357 -11.66 -19.18 -21.19
N SER A 358 -12.16 -20.10 -22.02
CA SER A 358 -12.42 -19.89 -23.46
C SER A 358 -13.66 -19.06 -23.80
N ASP A 359 -14.55 -18.78 -22.83
CA ASP A 359 -15.92 -18.32 -23.06
C ASP A 359 -16.16 -16.89 -22.56
N MET A 360 -15.10 -16.11 -22.39
CA MET A 360 -15.22 -14.72 -21.97
C MET A 360 -15.85 -13.87 -23.08
N ASN A 361 -17.05 -13.35 -22.81
CA ASN A 361 -17.71 -12.33 -23.62
C ASN A 361 -16.75 -11.16 -23.87
N ALA A 362 -16.89 -10.49 -25.02
CA ALA A 362 -16.05 -9.37 -25.45
C ALA A 362 -15.97 -8.17 -24.46
N GLN A 363 -16.78 -8.17 -23.40
CA GLN A 363 -16.84 -7.14 -22.36
C GLN A 363 -15.95 -7.39 -21.12
N GLY A 364 -15.32 -8.58 -20.97
CA GLY A 364 -14.45 -8.92 -19.83
C GLY A 364 -15.20 -9.12 -18.49
N SER A 365 -14.60 -9.87 -17.55
CA SER A 365 -15.15 -10.08 -16.21
C SER A 365 -14.64 -9.05 -15.19
N CYS A 366 -15.44 -8.78 -14.16
CA CYS A 366 -15.01 -7.99 -13.01
C CYS A 366 -14.21 -8.84 -12.03
N LEU A 367 -12.95 -9.11 -12.37
CA LEU A 367 -12.07 -9.91 -11.54
C LEU A 367 -10.94 -9.05 -10.95
N ARG A 368 -10.65 -9.26 -9.67
CA ARG A 368 -9.46 -8.72 -8.98
C ARG A 368 -8.71 -9.87 -8.34
N VAL A 369 -7.46 -10.07 -8.73
CA VAL A 369 -6.63 -11.17 -8.21
C VAL A 369 -5.52 -10.59 -7.36
N VAL A 370 -5.47 -10.99 -6.09
CA VAL A 370 -4.45 -10.59 -5.13
C VAL A 370 -3.85 -11.85 -4.51
N GLY A 371 -2.59 -12.12 -4.81
CA GLY A 371 -1.89 -13.30 -4.29
C GLY A 371 -0.53 -12.92 -3.73
N ASN A 372 0.11 -13.83 -2.99
CA ASN A 372 1.55 -13.68 -2.72
C ASN A 372 2.32 -13.67 -4.06
N ILE A 373 2.03 -14.68 -4.87
CA ILE A 373 2.48 -14.83 -6.26
C ILE A 373 1.25 -15.10 -7.12
N VAL A 374 1.18 -14.52 -8.31
CA VAL A 374 0.09 -14.73 -9.27
C VAL A 374 0.64 -15.31 -10.56
N GLN A 375 0.25 -16.54 -10.87
CA GLN A 375 0.55 -17.20 -12.13
C GLN A 375 -0.69 -17.19 -13.01
N MET A 376 -0.60 -16.58 -14.18
CA MET A 376 -1.70 -16.59 -15.14
C MET A 376 -1.32 -17.42 -16.37
N THR A 377 -2.13 -18.45 -16.59
CA THR A 377 -2.13 -19.26 -17.80
C THR A 377 -3.48 -19.12 -18.54
N GLY A 378 -3.63 -19.66 -19.74
CA GLY A 378 -4.85 -19.53 -20.54
C GLY A 378 -5.23 -18.11 -21.02
N THR A 379 -6.35 -18.00 -21.73
CA THR A 379 -6.86 -16.72 -22.25
C THR A 379 -7.77 -16.06 -21.22
N SER A 380 -7.50 -14.81 -20.84
CA SER A 380 -8.25 -14.07 -19.81
C SER A 380 -8.63 -12.69 -20.31
N ALA A 381 -9.85 -12.23 -20.01
CA ALA A 381 -10.29 -10.86 -20.29
C ALA A 381 -10.91 -10.24 -19.02
N VAL A 382 -10.30 -9.17 -18.52
CA VAL A 382 -10.72 -8.45 -17.30
C VAL A 382 -10.98 -6.98 -17.65
N LYS A 383 -12.03 -6.39 -17.08
CA LYS A 383 -12.34 -4.95 -17.25
C LYS A 383 -12.04 -4.14 -15.98
N ALA A 384 -11.69 -2.87 -16.16
CA ALA A 384 -11.41 -1.95 -15.06
C ALA A 384 -12.67 -1.45 -14.35
N ASP A 385 -13.72 -1.04 -15.06
CA ASP A 385 -14.93 -0.52 -14.42
C ASP A 385 -15.81 -1.64 -13.84
N CYS A 386 -15.80 -1.71 -12.51
CA CYS A 386 -16.39 -2.80 -11.72
C CYS A 386 -16.96 -2.33 -10.38
N ALA A 387 -17.23 -1.02 -10.21
CA ALA A 387 -17.58 -0.46 -8.90
C ALA A 387 -18.82 -1.14 -8.29
N ALA A 388 -19.84 -1.41 -9.11
CA ALA A 388 -21.08 -2.05 -8.66
C ALA A 388 -20.86 -3.53 -8.26
N GLU A 389 -20.10 -4.28 -9.06
CA GLU A 389 -19.81 -5.69 -8.83
C GLU A 389 -18.84 -5.91 -7.65
N LEU A 390 -17.98 -4.93 -7.36
CA LEU A 390 -16.99 -4.98 -6.28
C LEU A 390 -17.47 -4.29 -4.99
N GLY A 391 -18.72 -3.82 -4.92
CA GLY A 391 -19.24 -3.14 -3.74
C GLY A 391 -18.44 -1.89 -3.37
N ASN A 392 -17.99 -1.13 -4.38
CA ASN A 392 -17.09 0.02 -4.28
C ASN A 392 -15.70 -0.27 -3.69
N ARG A 393 -15.30 -1.54 -3.61
CA ARG A 393 -13.91 -1.88 -3.28
C ARG A 393 -13.02 -1.61 -4.47
N GLU A 394 -11.88 -1.01 -4.19
CA GLU A 394 -10.89 -0.63 -5.18
C GLU A 394 -9.56 -1.30 -4.87
N MET A 395 -8.79 -1.52 -5.93
CA MET A 395 -7.45 -2.07 -5.87
C MET A 395 -6.56 -1.20 -6.74
N TYR A 396 -5.38 -0.87 -6.24
CA TYR A 396 -4.53 0.14 -6.84
C TYR A 396 -3.10 -0.36 -7.01
N ALA A 397 -2.45 0.09 -8.08
CA ALA A 397 -1.06 -0.17 -8.41
C ALA A 397 -0.21 1.04 -8.04
N GLY A 398 0.78 0.80 -7.19
CA GLY A 398 1.70 1.82 -6.69
C GLY A 398 1.00 2.88 -5.84
N ARG A 399 1.74 3.96 -5.57
CA ARG A 399 1.26 5.10 -4.78
C ARG A 399 1.93 6.40 -5.22
N VAL A 400 1.22 7.48 -5.00
CA VAL A 400 1.71 8.85 -5.17
C VAL A 400 1.94 9.44 -3.79
N ILE A 401 3.12 9.98 -3.56
CA ILE A 401 3.50 10.60 -2.30
C ILE A 401 3.72 12.09 -2.57
N LYS A 402 3.01 12.95 -1.83
CA LYS A 402 3.05 14.38 -2.01
C LYS A 402 3.21 15.09 -0.67
N LEU A 403 4.11 16.06 -0.61
CA LEU A 403 4.16 17.03 0.48
C LEU A 403 2.92 17.93 0.43
N VAL A 404 2.19 17.98 1.54
CA VAL A 404 1.06 18.89 1.76
C VAL A 404 1.52 19.93 2.78
N LYS A 405 1.57 21.19 2.34
CA LYS A 405 1.96 22.32 3.19
C LYS A 405 0.75 22.97 3.82
#